data_AF-A0A8J4BQG9-F1
#
_entry.id   AF-A0A8J4BQG9-F1
#
_cell.length_a   1.000
_cell.length_b   1.000
_cell.length_c   1.000
_cell.angle_alpha   90.00
_cell.angle_beta   90.00
_cell.angle_gamma   90.00
#
_symmetry.space_group_name_H-M   'P 1'
#
loop_
_entity.id
_entity.type
_entity.pdbx_description
1 polymer ?
#
loop_
_entity_poly.entity_id
_entity_poly.type
_entity_poly.pdbx_seq_one_letter_code
_entity_poly.pdbx_strand_id
1 'polypeptide(L)'
;MKNQGKQSGDGEMDKKEAWNEKDQTITVSEGNGFLYNLKLRAKVDSKPNDIYNVLIDPKTVSIFRSIKECTYRRVLEDDGKGRRKLEVGHLALARFLFINFTFETHLYVWEDDIERTIKFQMARPGMMQKFDGCWRINPFTQQTLDRIYHPERLKETKHPEGFGPFNAMGLFGFLAQHSECSTSSIGFH
;
A
#
# COMPACT_ATOMS: atom_id res chain seq x y z
N MET A 1 -27.46 59.48 -5.12
CA MET A 1 -28.42 58.38 -5.43
C MET A 1 -27.66 57.06 -5.42
N LYS A 2 -28.21 56.06 -4.74
CA LYS A 2 -27.69 54.68 -4.62
C LYS A 2 -28.15 53.84 -5.82
N ASN A 3 -27.29 52.93 -6.31
CA ASN A 3 -27.53 51.51 -6.65
C ASN A 3 -26.39 51.04 -7.57
N GLN A 4 -25.50 50.13 -7.16
CA GLN A 4 -25.63 48.69 -6.85
C GLN A 4 -25.78 47.77 -8.08
N GLY A 5 -24.85 46.80 -8.16
CA GLY A 5 -24.95 45.53 -8.86
C GLY A 5 -24.32 45.54 -10.27
N LYS A 6 -23.42 44.62 -10.66
CA LYS A 6 -23.29 43.22 -10.24
C LYS A 6 -21.89 42.67 -10.61
N GLN A 7 -21.26 42.01 -9.64
CA GLN A 7 -20.08 41.17 -9.81
C GLN A 7 -20.42 39.90 -10.62
N SER A 8 -19.50 39.50 -11.47
CA SER A 8 -19.16 38.09 -11.72
C SER A 8 -17.72 38.06 -12.19
N GLY A 9 -16.82 38.15 -11.21
CA GLY A 9 -15.38 37.94 -11.37
C GLY A 9 -15.10 36.44 -11.34
N ASP A 10 -14.19 36.05 -12.21
CA ASP A 10 -13.92 34.69 -12.61
C ASP A 10 -13.39 33.79 -11.48
N GLY A 11 -13.83 32.52 -11.56
CA GLY A 11 -13.07 31.32 -11.21
C GLY A 11 -12.04 31.41 -10.08
N GLU A 12 -12.49 31.19 -8.85
CA GLU A 12 -11.60 30.71 -7.78
C GLU A 12 -12.17 29.44 -7.17
N MET A 13 -12.02 28.34 -7.92
CA MET A 13 -12.25 26.98 -7.46
C MET A 13 -10.99 26.15 -7.71
N ASP A 14 -9.95 26.39 -6.90
CA ASP A 14 -8.91 25.37 -6.68
C ASP A 14 -8.24 25.63 -5.32
N LYS A 15 -8.96 25.35 -4.22
CA LYS A 15 -8.27 25.04 -2.97
C LYS A 15 -7.68 23.64 -3.10
N LYS A 16 -6.53 23.55 -3.78
CA LYS A 16 -5.62 22.41 -3.67
C LYS A 16 -5.36 22.16 -2.19
N GLU A 17 -5.89 21.06 -1.64
CA GLU A 17 -5.54 20.67 -0.28
C GLU A 17 -4.03 20.44 -0.20
N ALA A 18 -3.41 21.23 0.67
CA ALA A 18 -1.98 21.34 0.89
C ALA A 18 -1.50 20.15 1.75
N TRP A 19 -0.99 19.08 1.12
CA TRP A 19 -0.29 18.03 1.86
C TRP A 19 1.00 18.60 2.47
N ASN A 20 1.11 18.61 3.81
CA ASN A 20 2.29 19.03 4.58
C ASN A 20 2.04 18.63 6.06
N GLU A 21 2.78 17.72 6.72
CA GLU A 21 4.24 17.62 6.95
C GLU A 21 4.88 16.29 6.48
N LYS A 22 6.05 16.27 5.81
CA LYS A 22 6.19 16.57 4.37
C LYS A 22 6.50 15.27 3.61
N ASP A 23 5.59 14.91 2.71
CA ASP A 23 5.56 13.78 1.77
C ASP A 23 5.75 12.36 2.29
N GLN A 24 6.03 12.11 3.58
CA GLN A 24 6.12 10.74 4.12
C GLN A 24 5.66 10.65 5.59
N THR A 25 5.07 9.53 5.98
CA THR A 25 4.64 9.23 7.36
C THR A 25 5.04 7.81 7.73
N ILE A 26 5.67 7.64 8.88
CA ILE A 26 5.98 6.32 9.45
C ILE A 26 5.23 6.19 10.78
N THR A 27 4.43 5.14 10.91
CA THR A 27 3.79 4.76 12.17
C THR A 27 4.29 3.39 12.58
N VAL A 28 4.74 3.28 13.83
CA VAL A 28 5.11 2.01 14.45
C VAL A 28 4.10 1.75 15.56
N SER A 29 3.52 0.55 15.59
CA SER A 29 2.67 0.11 16.68
C SER A 29 3.10 -1.27 17.16
N GLU A 30 2.98 -1.52 18.46
CA GLU A 30 3.23 -2.85 19.01
C GLU A 30 2.20 -3.86 18.47
N GLY A 31 2.65 -5.07 18.20
CA GLY A 31 1.85 -6.24 17.91
C GLY A 31 1.87 -7.19 19.11
N ASN A 32 1.60 -8.47 18.88
CA ASN A 32 1.65 -9.45 19.97
C ASN A 32 3.11 -9.82 20.29
N GLY A 33 3.56 -9.56 21.52
CA GLY A 33 4.92 -9.85 21.96
C GLY A 33 5.93 -8.91 21.29
N PHE A 34 7.05 -9.46 20.80
CA PHE A 34 8.11 -8.67 20.15
C PHE A 34 7.79 -8.23 18.71
N LEU A 35 6.57 -8.47 18.21
CA LEU A 35 6.16 -8.06 16.86
C LEU A 35 5.84 -6.56 16.85
N TYR A 36 6.34 -5.83 15.85
CA TYR A 36 6.02 -4.43 15.63
C TYR A 36 5.42 -4.22 14.26
N ASN A 37 4.28 -3.57 14.16
CA ASN A 37 3.65 -3.19 12.90
C ASN A 37 4.18 -1.83 12.42
N LEU A 38 4.80 -1.82 11.24
CA LEU A 38 5.30 -0.64 10.54
C LEU A 38 4.37 -0.28 9.39
N LYS A 39 3.83 0.94 9.44
CA LYS A 39 3.05 1.54 8.36
C LYS A 39 3.79 2.75 7.80
N LEU A 40 4.28 2.62 6.58
CA LEU A 40 4.87 3.72 5.83
C LEU A 40 3.85 4.23 4.80
N ARG A 41 3.73 5.55 4.70
CA ARG A 41 3.01 6.25 3.63
C ARG A 41 3.97 7.25 3.01
N ALA A 42 3.99 7.36 1.69
CA ALA A 42 4.82 8.31 0.99
C ALA A 42 4.07 8.83 -0.24
N LYS A 43 4.13 10.15 -0.46
CA LYS A 43 3.79 10.78 -1.72
C LYS A 43 5.04 10.79 -2.60
N VAL A 44 4.89 10.35 -3.84
CA VAL A 44 5.96 10.37 -4.84
C VAL A 44 5.40 11.04 -6.09
N ASP A 45 6.10 12.06 -6.58
CA ASP A 45 5.70 12.83 -7.76
C ASP A 45 6.04 12.07 -9.05
N SER A 46 5.40 10.91 -9.23
CA SER A 46 5.54 10.05 -10.41
C SER A 46 4.23 9.28 -10.66
N LYS A 47 4.08 8.68 -11.84
CA LYS A 47 2.89 7.89 -12.14
C LYS A 47 2.90 6.60 -11.31
N PRO A 48 1.73 6.12 -10.83
CA PRO A 48 1.65 4.88 -10.05
C PRO A 48 2.31 3.68 -10.73
N ASN A 49 2.20 3.58 -12.06
CA ASN A 49 2.79 2.48 -12.82
C ASN A 49 4.32 2.53 -12.83
N ASP A 50 4.90 3.73 -12.92
CA ASP A 50 6.36 3.89 -12.94
C ASP A 50 6.96 3.50 -11.58
N ILE A 51 6.31 3.89 -10.48
CA ILE A 51 6.70 3.47 -9.12
C ILE A 51 6.54 1.97 -8.95
N TYR A 52 5.43 1.39 -9.39
CA TYR A 52 5.21 -0.05 -9.31
C TYR A 52 6.30 -0.83 -10.06
N ASN A 53 6.61 -0.42 -11.30
CA ASN A 53 7.65 -1.04 -12.12
C ASN A 53 9.02 -0.98 -11.45
N VAL A 54 9.35 0.14 -10.80
CA VAL A 54 10.59 0.26 -10.03
C VAL A 54 10.62 -0.74 -8.86
N LEU A 55 9.51 -0.95 -8.16
CA LEU A 55 9.48 -1.84 -7.00
C LEU A 55 9.57 -3.34 -7.36
N ILE A 56 9.12 -3.73 -8.55
CA ILE A 56 9.16 -5.15 -8.99
C ILE A 56 10.43 -5.49 -9.79
N ASP A 57 11.16 -4.50 -10.30
CA ASP A 57 12.37 -4.73 -11.09
C ASP A 57 13.54 -5.19 -10.20
N PRO A 58 14.09 -6.41 -10.39
CA PRO A 58 15.22 -6.88 -9.59
C PRO A 58 16.50 -6.06 -9.77
N LYS A 59 16.59 -5.21 -10.81
CA LYS A 59 17.77 -4.35 -11.06
C LYS A 59 17.74 -3.06 -10.27
N THR A 60 16.59 -2.67 -9.70
CA THR A 60 16.47 -1.43 -8.94
C THR A 60 16.81 -1.62 -7.46
N VAL A 61 17.18 -2.83 -7.02
CA VAL A 61 17.45 -3.14 -5.60
C VAL A 61 18.43 -2.18 -4.93
N SER A 62 19.34 -1.56 -5.69
CA SER A 62 20.28 -0.55 -5.21
C SER A 62 19.63 0.72 -4.66
N ILE A 63 18.36 1.00 -4.99
CA ILE A 63 17.60 2.11 -4.39
C ILE A 63 17.31 1.85 -2.90
N PHE A 64 17.31 0.58 -2.48
CA PHE A 64 17.08 0.20 -1.10
C PHE A 64 18.43 0.06 -0.39
N ARG A 65 18.77 1.04 0.43
CA ARG A 65 20.07 1.11 1.15
C ARG A 65 20.45 -0.17 1.91
N SER A 66 19.46 -0.94 2.37
CA SER A 66 19.66 -2.16 3.15
C SER A 66 19.67 -3.44 2.31
N ILE A 67 19.42 -3.38 1.01
CA ILE A 67 19.44 -4.54 0.11
C ILE A 67 20.69 -4.43 -0.77
N LYS A 68 21.58 -5.41 -0.69
CA LYS A 68 22.80 -5.46 -1.52
C LYS A 68 22.48 -5.97 -2.92
N GLU A 69 21.72 -7.06 -3.02
CA GLU A 69 21.39 -7.71 -4.28
C GLU A 69 20.10 -8.55 -4.17
N CYS A 70 19.46 -8.78 -5.31
CA CYS A 70 18.49 -9.84 -5.51
C CYS A 70 19.26 -11.09 -5.98
N THR A 71 19.34 -12.11 -5.13
CA THR A 71 20.11 -13.34 -5.41
C THR A 71 19.37 -14.21 -6.42
N TYR A 72 18.04 -14.28 -6.32
CA TYR A 72 17.20 -14.96 -7.30
C TYR A 72 15.77 -14.43 -7.29
N ARG A 73 15.09 -14.64 -8.41
CA ARG A 73 13.66 -14.38 -8.58
C ARG A 73 13.05 -15.48 -9.43
N ARG A 74 12.30 -16.38 -8.80
CA ARG A 74 11.71 -17.56 -9.43
C ARG A 74 10.19 -17.41 -9.48
N VAL A 75 9.62 -17.42 -10.68
CA VAL A 75 8.16 -17.45 -10.85
C VAL A 75 7.65 -18.83 -10.44
N LEU A 76 6.68 -18.86 -9.52
CA LEU A 76 6.01 -20.08 -9.08
C LEU A 76 4.66 -20.24 -9.78
N GLU A 77 3.91 -19.14 -9.90
CA GLU A 77 2.60 -19.09 -10.55
C GLU A 77 2.48 -17.78 -11.33
N ASP A 78 1.90 -17.82 -12.53
CA ASP A 78 1.62 -16.65 -13.38
C ASP A 78 0.28 -16.89 -14.09
N ASP A 79 -0.68 -15.98 -13.92
CA ASP A 79 -2.00 -16.09 -14.56
C ASP A 79 -2.04 -15.55 -15.99
N GLY A 80 -0.93 -14.97 -16.48
CA GLY A 80 -0.83 -14.32 -17.79
C GLY A 80 -1.64 -13.03 -17.92
N LYS A 81 -2.27 -12.57 -16.83
CA LYS A 81 -3.13 -11.38 -16.76
C LYS A 81 -2.57 -10.33 -15.81
N GLY A 82 -1.30 -10.48 -15.42
CA GLY A 82 -0.58 -9.55 -14.57
C GLY A 82 -0.60 -9.91 -13.08
N ARG A 83 -0.99 -11.14 -12.70
CA ARG A 83 -0.81 -11.64 -11.33
C ARG A 83 0.20 -12.75 -11.29
N ARG A 84 1.19 -12.57 -10.43
CA ARG A 84 2.32 -13.50 -10.30
C ARG A 84 2.56 -13.81 -8.84
N LYS A 85 2.92 -15.06 -8.57
CA LYS A 85 3.52 -15.48 -7.31
C LYS A 85 4.95 -15.91 -7.57
N LEU A 86 5.87 -15.35 -6.82
CA LEU A 86 7.30 -15.57 -6.96
C LEU A 86 7.89 -16.04 -5.64
N GLU A 87 9.04 -16.71 -5.74
CA GLU A 87 10.00 -16.84 -4.66
C GLU A 87 11.19 -15.94 -4.96
N VAL A 88 11.53 -15.05 -4.02
CA VAL A 88 12.57 -14.05 -4.20
C VAL A 88 13.59 -14.17 -3.07
N GLY A 89 14.87 -14.20 -3.45
CA GLY A 89 16.00 -14.12 -2.55
C GLY A 89 16.61 -12.72 -2.56
N HIS A 90 16.89 -12.17 -1.37
CA HIS A 90 17.65 -10.93 -1.23
C HIS A 90 18.77 -11.08 -0.21
N LEU A 91 19.94 -10.55 -0.56
CA LEU A 91 21.04 -10.36 0.38
C LEU A 91 20.91 -8.97 1.01
N ALA A 92 20.59 -8.92 2.31
CA ALA A 92 20.36 -7.67 3.04
C ALA A 92 21.50 -7.37 4.02
N LEU A 93 21.77 -6.08 4.23
CA LEU A 93 22.70 -5.57 5.22
C LEU A 93 21.92 -5.02 6.42
N ALA A 94 22.15 -5.60 7.59
CA ALA A 94 21.71 -5.05 8.86
C ALA A 94 22.88 -4.36 9.58
N ARG A 95 22.57 -3.21 10.20
CA ARG A 95 23.47 -2.50 11.10
C ARG A 95 22.81 -2.42 12.45
N PHE A 96 23.32 -3.17 13.42
CA PHE A 96 22.81 -3.16 14.79
C PHE A 96 23.96 -2.93 15.76
N LEU A 97 23.83 -1.87 16.57
CA LEU A 97 24.84 -1.39 17.51
C LEU A 97 26.19 -1.14 16.81
N PHE A 98 27.17 -2.02 17.01
CA PHE A 98 28.53 -1.90 16.48
C PHE A 98 28.88 -2.97 15.42
N ILE A 99 27.92 -3.81 15.04
CA ILE A 99 28.14 -4.93 14.12
C ILE A 99 27.37 -4.70 12.82
N ASN A 100 28.06 -4.91 11.71
CA ASN A 100 27.44 -5.02 10.40
C ASN A 100 27.35 -6.50 10.07
N PHE A 101 26.13 -7.04 9.91
CA PHE A 101 25.95 -8.41 9.43
C PHE A 101 25.13 -8.43 8.15
N THR A 102 25.47 -9.38 7.29
CA THR A 102 24.73 -9.62 6.04
C THR A 102 23.93 -10.89 6.22
N PHE A 103 22.66 -10.88 5.83
CA PHE A 103 21.79 -12.05 5.93
C PHE A 103 20.97 -12.18 4.65
N GLU A 104 20.63 -13.42 4.31
CA GLU A 104 19.76 -13.72 3.17
C GLU A 104 18.31 -13.84 3.63
N THR A 105 17.39 -13.24 2.87
CA THR A 105 15.95 -13.38 3.06
C THR A 105 15.36 -14.15 1.89
N HIS A 106 14.48 -15.10 2.20
CA HIS A 106 13.70 -15.83 1.21
C HIS A 106 12.23 -15.45 1.39
N LEU A 107 11.62 -14.85 0.38
CA LEU A 107 10.25 -14.34 0.44
C LEU A 107 9.39 -15.01 -0.63
N TYR A 108 8.17 -15.40 -0.26
CA TYR A 108 7.07 -15.49 -1.22
C TYR A 108 6.57 -14.09 -1.51
N VAL A 109 6.43 -13.75 -2.79
CA VAL A 109 5.99 -12.43 -3.25
C VAL A 109 4.80 -12.60 -4.19
N TRP A 110 3.73 -11.86 -3.96
CA TRP A 110 2.58 -11.78 -4.84
C TRP A 110 2.50 -10.40 -5.45
N GLU A 111 2.59 -10.35 -6.77
CA GLU A 111 2.50 -9.14 -7.57
C GLU A 111 1.15 -9.11 -8.28
N ASP A 112 0.49 -7.96 -8.23
CA ASP A 112 -0.71 -7.67 -9.01
C ASP A 112 -0.50 -6.35 -9.77
N ASP A 113 -0.30 -6.45 -11.08
CA ASP A 113 -0.03 -5.32 -11.98
C ASP A 113 -1.26 -4.38 -12.10
N ILE A 114 -2.48 -4.93 -11.95
CA ILE A 114 -3.75 -4.20 -12.09
C ILE A 114 -3.98 -3.32 -10.84
N GLU A 115 -3.90 -3.95 -9.67
CA GLU A 115 -4.09 -3.30 -8.38
C GLU A 115 -2.83 -2.53 -7.92
N ARG A 116 -1.70 -2.73 -8.60
CA ARG A 116 -0.36 -2.24 -8.21
C ARG A 116 -0.09 -2.56 -6.75
N THR A 117 -0.15 -3.85 -6.43
CA THR A 117 0.16 -4.36 -5.10
C THR A 117 1.28 -5.38 -5.14
N ILE A 118 2.10 -5.36 -4.10
CA ILE A 118 3.18 -6.32 -3.87
C ILE A 118 3.04 -6.78 -2.44
N LYS A 119 2.55 -8.01 -2.24
CA LYS A 119 2.53 -8.63 -0.91
C LYS A 119 3.75 -9.53 -0.80
N PHE A 120 4.33 -9.59 0.37
CA PHE A 120 5.44 -10.50 0.63
C PHE A 120 5.30 -11.15 1.99
N GLN A 121 5.79 -12.37 2.08
CA GLN A 121 5.84 -13.15 3.31
C GLN A 121 7.13 -13.96 3.31
N MET A 122 7.75 -14.10 4.47
CA MET A 122 8.88 -14.98 4.67
C MET A 122 8.55 -16.42 4.25
N ALA A 123 9.33 -16.96 3.31
CA ALA A 123 9.18 -18.33 2.82
C ALA A 123 9.76 -19.36 3.79
N ARG A 124 10.82 -18.98 4.53
CA ARG A 124 11.51 -19.84 5.50
C ARG A 124 11.86 -19.05 6.75
N PRO A 125 11.38 -19.44 7.94
CA PRO A 125 11.78 -18.80 9.19
C PRO A 125 13.27 -19.02 9.44
N GLY A 126 13.93 -17.97 9.92
CA GLY A 126 15.34 -17.99 10.32
C GLY A 126 15.49 -17.39 11.71
N MET A 127 16.40 -16.44 11.88
CA MET A 127 16.48 -15.64 13.13
C MET A 127 15.21 -14.82 13.38
N MET A 128 14.50 -14.43 12.31
CA MET A 128 13.22 -13.74 12.38
C MET A 128 12.10 -14.74 12.12
N GLN A 129 11.11 -14.77 13.02
CA GLN A 129 9.99 -15.73 12.96
C GLN A 129 8.89 -15.29 11.97
N LYS A 130 8.72 -13.98 11.81
CA LYS A 130 7.68 -13.40 10.97
C LYS A 130 8.21 -12.14 10.31
N PHE A 131 8.07 -12.11 8.99
CA PHE A 131 8.32 -10.94 8.16
C PHE A 131 7.38 -11.01 6.98
N ASP A 132 6.36 -10.18 7.02
CA ASP A 132 5.40 -10.02 5.94
C ASP A 132 5.04 -8.55 5.81
N GLY A 133 4.47 -8.21 4.67
CA GLY A 133 4.08 -6.85 4.39
C GLY A 133 3.42 -6.69 3.03
N CYS A 134 3.03 -5.45 2.75
CA CYS A 134 2.36 -5.10 1.52
C CYS A 134 2.73 -3.68 1.07
N TRP A 135 3.17 -3.58 -0.17
CA TRP A 135 3.23 -2.32 -0.90
C TRP A 135 1.96 -2.16 -1.72
N ARG A 136 1.35 -0.98 -1.64
CA ARG A 136 0.19 -0.62 -2.47
C ARG A 136 0.40 0.78 -3.02
N ILE A 137 0.30 0.92 -4.35
CA ILE A 137 0.57 2.17 -5.05
C ILE A 137 -0.75 2.69 -5.62
N ASN A 138 -1.26 3.76 -5.02
CA ASN A 138 -2.49 4.42 -5.42
C ASN A 138 -2.21 5.77 -6.10
N PRO A 139 -3.07 6.21 -7.03
CA PRO A 139 -3.06 7.59 -7.52
C PRO A 139 -3.26 8.59 -6.37
N PHE A 140 -2.54 9.71 -6.43
CA PHE A 140 -2.72 10.82 -5.48
C PHE A 140 -3.94 11.65 -5.88
N THR A 141 -5.10 11.28 -5.34
CA THR A 141 -6.40 11.96 -5.56
C THR A 141 -7.09 12.18 -4.23
N GLN A 142 -8.05 13.12 -4.18
CA GLN A 142 -8.83 13.36 -2.98
C GLN A 142 -9.55 12.10 -2.48
N GLN A 143 -10.14 11.30 -3.40
CA GLN A 143 -10.79 10.03 -3.06
C GLN A 143 -9.83 9.05 -2.37
N THR A 144 -8.58 8.97 -2.84
CA THR A 144 -7.55 8.14 -2.19
C THR A 144 -7.22 8.67 -0.80
N LEU A 145 -7.09 9.99 -0.64
CA LEU A 145 -6.82 10.63 0.66
C LEU A 145 -7.95 10.38 1.65
N ASP A 146 -9.20 10.56 1.24
CA ASP A 146 -10.37 10.30 2.07
C ASP A 146 -10.42 8.84 2.52
N ARG A 147 -10.16 7.88 1.63
CA ARG A 147 -10.08 6.46 2.01
C ARG A 147 -9.01 6.16 3.07
N ILE A 148 -7.93 6.95 3.08
CA ILE A 148 -6.73 6.71 3.88
C ILE A 148 -6.79 7.40 5.25
N TYR A 149 -7.39 8.59 5.31
CA TYR A 149 -7.43 9.47 6.49
C TYR A 149 -8.83 9.67 7.08
N HIS A 150 -9.87 9.51 6.25
CA HIS A 150 -11.26 9.74 6.61
C HIS A 150 -12.18 8.59 6.14
N PRO A 151 -11.86 7.32 6.47
CA PRO A 151 -12.62 6.16 6.00
C PRO A 151 -14.11 6.20 6.39
N GLU A 152 -14.47 6.95 7.41
CA GLU A 152 -15.85 7.23 7.84
C GLU A 152 -16.68 7.98 6.77
N ARG A 153 -16.07 8.91 6.03
CA ARG A 153 -16.77 9.71 5.00
C ARG A 153 -17.27 8.85 3.84
N LEU A 154 -16.65 7.70 3.61
CA LEU A 154 -17.05 6.76 2.57
C LEU A 154 -18.30 5.93 2.94
N LYS A 155 -18.73 5.97 4.21
CA LYS A 155 -19.92 5.24 4.67
C LYS A 155 -21.22 6.03 4.46
N GLU A 156 -21.14 7.36 4.32
CA GLU A 156 -22.32 8.24 4.24
C GLU A 156 -22.94 8.35 2.83
N THR A 157 -22.33 7.77 1.79
CA THR A 157 -22.86 7.81 0.41
C THR A 157 -23.84 6.69 0.06
N LYS A 158 -24.27 5.86 1.04
CA LYS A 158 -25.35 4.88 0.86
C LYS A 158 -26.67 5.37 1.48
N HIS A 159 -27.20 6.46 0.96
CA HIS A 159 -28.64 6.73 1.06
C HIS A 159 -29.14 7.29 -0.28
N PRO A 160 -29.76 6.44 -1.12
CA PRO A 160 -30.88 6.86 -1.93
C PRO A 160 -32.17 6.53 -1.17
N GLU A 161 -32.96 7.57 -0.98
CA GLU A 161 -34.38 7.50 -0.65
C GLU A 161 -35.11 6.53 -1.59
N GLY A 162 -36.00 5.70 -1.05
CA GLY A 162 -36.84 4.82 -1.86
C GLY A 162 -37.41 3.63 -1.08
N PHE A 163 -38.24 3.89 -0.07
CA PHE A 163 -39.15 2.86 0.44
C PHE A 163 -40.24 2.61 -0.62
N GLY A 164 -40.16 1.47 -1.29
CA GLY A 164 -41.28 0.85 -2.01
C GLY A 164 -41.40 -0.60 -1.54
N PRO A 165 -42.57 -1.07 -1.09
CA PRO A 165 -42.74 -2.48 -0.79
C PRO A 165 -42.84 -3.27 -2.11
N PHE A 166 -42.50 -4.56 -2.07
CA PHE A 166 -42.49 -5.53 -3.17
C PHE A 166 -41.23 -5.59 -4.04
N ASN A 167 -40.27 -6.41 -3.61
CA ASN A 167 -39.93 -7.61 -4.37
C ASN A 167 -39.09 -8.60 -3.54
N ALA A 168 -39.66 -9.78 -3.31
CA ALA A 168 -38.95 -10.96 -2.89
C ALA A 168 -38.43 -11.67 -4.15
N MET A 169 -37.11 -11.77 -4.29
CA MET A 169 -36.34 -12.85 -4.95
C MET A 169 -34.95 -12.30 -5.30
N GLY A 170 -33.92 -12.89 -4.71
CA GLY A 170 -32.54 -12.50 -4.94
C GLY A 170 -31.58 -13.23 -4.02
N LEU A 171 -31.72 -14.55 -3.96
CA LEU A 171 -30.66 -15.46 -3.54
C LEU A 171 -29.49 -15.29 -4.53
N PHE A 172 -28.25 -15.48 -4.05
CA PHE A 172 -26.95 -15.40 -4.75
C PHE A 172 -26.23 -14.05 -4.70
N GLY A 173 -25.03 -14.09 -4.10
CA GLY A 173 -23.92 -13.30 -4.63
C GLY A 173 -22.99 -12.68 -3.59
N PHE A 174 -21.86 -13.35 -3.37
CA PHE A 174 -20.57 -12.79 -2.94
C PHE A 174 -20.38 -12.44 -1.46
N LEU A 175 -19.92 -13.45 -0.71
CA LEU A 175 -18.90 -13.28 0.31
C LEU A 175 -17.58 -12.82 -0.35
N ALA A 176 -17.47 -11.53 -0.67
CA ALA A 176 -16.18 -10.90 -0.86
C ALA A 176 -15.66 -10.48 0.52
N GLN A 177 -15.05 -11.44 1.22
CA GLN A 177 -14.30 -11.18 2.42
C GLN A 177 -13.05 -10.39 2.01
N HIS A 178 -13.18 -9.06 1.97
CA HIS A 178 -12.04 -8.15 1.87
C HIS A 178 -11.19 -8.37 3.12
N SER A 179 -10.17 -9.22 3.02
CA SER A 179 -9.10 -9.28 4.00
C SER A 179 -8.43 -7.91 4.01
N GLU A 180 -8.64 -7.13 5.07
CA GLU A 180 -7.84 -5.96 5.35
C GLU A 180 -6.37 -6.38 5.37
N CYS A 181 -5.58 -5.76 4.50
CA CYS A 181 -4.20 -6.11 4.29
C CYS A 181 -3.39 -5.59 5.47
N SER A 182 -2.98 -6.49 6.36
CA SER A 182 -2.22 -6.16 7.57
C SER A 182 -0.90 -5.49 7.24
N THR A 183 -0.61 -4.50 8.07
CA THR A 183 0.63 -3.75 8.26
C THR A 183 1.84 -4.67 8.40
N SER A 184 3.00 -4.25 7.87
CA SER A 184 4.23 -5.06 7.89
C SER A 184 4.75 -5.22 9.32
N SER A 185 4.94 -6.46 9.81
CA SER A 185 5.46 -6.69 11.17
C SER A 185 6.97 -7.03 11.19
N ILE A 186 7.77 -6.44 12.08
CA ILE A 186 9.17 -6.81 12.37
C ILE A 186 9.31 -7.05 13.86
N GLY A 187 9.96 -8.14 14.30
CA GLY A 187 10.28 -8.38 15.70
C GLY A 187 11.66 -9.02 15.89
N PHE A 188 12.34 -8.65 16.99
CA PHE A 188 13.65 -9.19 17.38
C PHE A 188 13.68 -9.46 18.89
N HIS A 189 14.52 -10.43 19.29
CA HIS A 189 14.88 -10.73 20.68
C HIS A 189 16.05 -9.88 21.16
#